data_AF-A0A2H0VYV3-F1
#
_entry.id   AF-A0A2H0VYV3-F1
#
_cell.length_a   1.000
_cell.length_b   1.000
_cell.length_c   1.000
_cell.angle_alpha   90.00
_cell.angle_beta   90.00
_cell.angle_gamma   90.00
#
_symmetry.space_group_name_H-M   'P 1'
#
loop_
_entity.id
_entity.type
_entity.pdbx_description
1 polymer ?
#
loop_
_entity_poly.entity_id
_entity_poly.type
_entity_poly.pdbx_seq_one_letter_code
_entity_poly.pdbx_strand_id
1 'polypeptide(L)'
;MVLFKLKDKIKILDKKGGFTLIELLVVISIIGILAYIVMADYNSEIKRSRVRVAAESLYSELQDLEVMVSSGSYDSATSQMYCWGLFLDDSGIEEVYTVYDDGCDYSNVTTAGSVDLGADTSAAFS
;
A
#
# COMPACT_ATOMS: atom_id res chain seq x y z
N MET A 1 -61.40 -40.54 -44.34
CA MET A 1 -61.75 -40.29 -42.93
C MET A 1 -60.57 -40.77 -42.09
N VAL A 2 -60.17 -40.03 -41.05
CA VAL A 2 -59.00 -40.28 -40.16
C VAL A 2 -57.68 -39.64 -40.59
N LEU A 3 -57.59 -38.30 -40.46
CA LEU A 3 -56.30 -37.62 -40.17
C LEU A 3 -56.50 -36.19 -39.59
N PHE A 4 -57.53 -35.98 -38.75
CA PHE A 4 -57.87 -34.65 -38.20
C PHE A 4 -57.90 -34.58 -36.66
N LYS A 5 -57.12 -35.41 -35.96
CA LYS A 5 -57.18 -35.51 -34.49
C LYS A 5 -55.80 -35.39 -33.84
N LEU A 6 -55.09 -34.28 -34.08
CA LEU A 6 -53.88 -33.92 -33.30
C LEU A 6 -53.83 -32.42 -32.90
N LYS A 7 -54.96 -31.71 -32.90
CA LYS A 7 -54.98 -30.26 -32.63
C LYS A 7 -55.17 -29.87 -31.15
N ASP A 8 -55.23 -30.80 -30.19
CA ASP A 8 -55.83 -30.44 -28.89
C ASP A 8 -54.96 -30.39 -27.63
N LYS A 9 -53.71 -30.84 -27.57
CA LYS A 9 -52.98 -30.77 -26.26
C LYS A 9 -51.47 -30.59 -26.35
N ILE A 10 -51.00 -29.52 -26.99
CA ILE A 10 -49.77 -28.86 -26.50
C ILE A 10 -50.22 -27.61 -25.76
N LYS A 11 -50.67 -27.78 -24.51
CA LYS A 11 -50.73 -26.68 -23.56
C LYS A 11 -49.28 -26.31 -23.28
N ILE A 12 -48.75 -25.35 -24.03
CA ILE A 12 -47.58 -24.59 -23.61
C ILE A 12 -48.01 -23.94 -22.30
N LEU A 13 -47.56 -24.50 -21.18
CA LEU A 13 -47.74 -23.90 -19.88
C LEU A 13 -46.86 -22.65 -19.87
N ASP A 14 -47.40 -21.56 -20.38
CA ASP A 14 -46.79 -20.23 -20.29
C ASP A 14 -46.82 -19.84 -18.80
N LYS A 15 -45.77 -20.25 -18.08
CA LYS A 15 -45.51 -19.80 -16.71
C LYS A 15 -45.22 -18.31 -16.82
N LYS A 16 -46.27 -17.49 -16.69
CA LYS A 16 -46.16 -16.05 -16.49
C LYS A 16 -45.54 -15.77 -15.12
N GLY A 17 -44.23 -15.97 -15.01
CA GLY A 17 -43.40 -15.48 -13.92
C GLY A 17 -42.88 -14.11 -14.29
N GLY A 18 -43.72 -13.08 -14.18
CA GLY A 18 -43.30 -11.69 -14.33
C GLY A 18 -42.77 -11.17 -13.01
N PHE A 19 -41.63 -10.49 -13.04
CA PHE A 19 -41.06 -9.79 -11.90
C PHE A 19 -41.99 -8.64 -11.50
N THR A 20 -42.33 -8.54 -10.21
CA THR A 20 -43.22 -7.48 -9.73
C THR A 20 -42.44 -6.17 -9.54
N LEU A 21 -43.11 -5.03 -9.71
CA LEU A 21 -42.48 -3.72 -9.43
C LEU A 21 -42.02 -3.60 -7.97
N ILE A 22 -42.75 -4.24 -7.05
CA ILE A 22 -42.40 -4.25 -5.64
C ILE A 22 -41.16 -5.10 -5.36
N GLU A 23 -40.97 -6.23 -6.05
CA GLU A 23 -39.73 -7.02 -5.96
C GLU A 23 -38.53 -6.19 -6.40
N LEU A 24 -38.65 -5.44 -7.50
CA LEU A 24 -37.57 -4.57 -7.97
C LEU A 24 -37.27 -3.47 -6.96
N LEU A 25 -38.31 -2.86 -6.39
CA LEU A 25 -38.19 -1.77 -5.42
C LEU A 25 -37.48 -2.23 -4.14
N VAL A 26 -37.83 -3.39 -3.61
CA VAL A 26 -37.17 -3.93 -2.42
C VAL A 26 -35.70 -4.26 -2.71
N VAL A 27 -35.38 -4.83 -3.88
CA VAL A 27 -34.00 -5.15 -4.25
C VAL A 27 -33.11 -3.89 -4.32
N ILE A 28 -33.56 -2.83 -5.01
CA ILE A 28 -32.78 -1.59 -5.09
C ILE A 28 -32.65 -0.91 -3.71
N SER A 29 -33.66 -1.04 -2.84
CA SER A 29 -33.61 -0.49 -1.49
C SER A 29 -32.55 -1.20 -0.63
N ILE A 30 -32.44 -2.52 -0.73
CA ILE A 30 -31.44 -3.30 0.00
C ILE A 30 -30.04 -3.00 -0.56
N ILE A 31 -29.86 -2.95 -1.88
CA ILE A 31 -28.58 -2.61 -2.51
C ILE A 31 -28.11 -1.21 -2.07
N GLY A 32 -29.03 -0.24 -2.00
CA GLY A 32 -28.71 1.13 -1.53
C GLY A 32 -28.23 1.17 -0.08
N ILE A 33 -28.86 0.41 0.81
CA ILE A 33 -28.44 0.32 2.22
C ILE A 33 -27.04 -0.32 2.34
N LEU A 34 -26.79 -1.41 1.61
CA LEU A 34 -25.49 -2.10 1.63
C LEU A 34 -24.38 -1.22 1.05
N ALA A 35 -24.64 -0.49 -0.04
CA ALA A 35 -23.67 0.41 -0.65
C ALA A 35 -23.24 1.54 0.30
N TYR A 36 -24.17 2.07 1.10
CA TYR A 36 -23.89 3.13 2.07
C TYR A 36 -22.93 2.68 3.18
N ILE A 37 -23.17 1.50 3.76
CA ILE A 37 -22.33 0.96 4.86
C ILE A 37 -20.89 0.74 4.37
N VAL A 38 -20.76 0.16 3.18
CA VAL A 38 -19.47 -0.20 2.58
C VAL A 38 -18.59 1.03 2.31
N MET A 39 -19.17 2.17 1.92
CA MET A 39 -18.39 3.39 1.63
C MET A 39 -17.75 4.04 2.85
N ALA A 40 -18.33 3.87 4.05
CA ALA A 40 -17.85 4.56 5.25
C ALA A 40 -16.48 4.05 5.73
N ASP A 41 -16.13 2.79 5.46
CA ASP A 41 -14.97 2.11 6.05
C ASP A 41 -13.70 2.14 5.18
N TYR A 42 -13.84 2.39 3.87
CA TYR A 42 -12.71 2.34 2.94
C TYR A 42 -11.63 3.41 3.21
N ASN A 43 -12.01 4.60 3.65
CA ASN A 43 -11.07 5.72 3.77
C ASN A 43 -10.10 5.57 4.96
N SER A 44 -10.56 4.99 6.07
CA SER A 44 -9.71 4.72 7.24
C SER A 44 -8.73 3.59 6.99
N GLU A 45 -9.18 2.52 6.35
CA GLU A 45 -8.34 1.35 6.07
C GLU A 45 -7.26 1.64 5.04
N ILE A 46 -7.55 2.47 4.02
CA ILE A 46 -6.52 2.90 3.06
C ILE A 46 -5.42 3.72 3.76
N LYS A 47 -5.79 4.63 4.68
CA LYS A 47 -4.79 5.42 5.42
C LYS A 47 -3.94 4.55 6.33
N ARG A 48 -4.55 3.62 7.07
CA ARG A 48 -3.84 2.66 7.92
C ARG A 48 -2.92 1.75 7.10
N SER A 49 -3.39 1.27 5.96
CA SER A 49 -2.60 0.47 5.02
C SER A 49 -1.38 1.24 4.51
N ARG A 50 -1.53 2.51 4.11
CA ARG A 50 -0.40 3.36 3.68
C ARG A 50 0.63 3.57 4.78
N VAL A 51 0.19 3.86 6.01
CA VAL A 51 1.09 4.03 7.16
C VAL A 51 1.81 2.72 7.47
N ARG A 52 1.12 1.58 7.40
CA ARG A 52 1.72 0.27 7.61
C ARG A 52 2.78 -0.04 6.54
N VAL A 53 2.49 0.22 5.27
CA VAL A 53 3.45 0.02 4.18
C VAL A 53 4.68 0.91 4.36
N ALA A 54 4.49 2.18 4.73
CA ALA A 54 5.60 3.10 5.02
C ALA A 54 6.44 2.65 6.22
N ALA A 55 5.81 2.10 7.26
CA ALA A 55 6.53 1.52 8.39
C ALA A 55 7.30 0.26 7.99
N GLU A 56 6.70 -0.65 7.22
CA GLU A 56 7.36 -1.85 6.72
C GLU A 56 8.57 -1.52 5.83
N SER A 57 8.46 -0.53 4.94
CA SER A 57 9.61 -0.05 4.15
C SER A 57 10.70 0.54 5.03
N LEU A 58 10.33 1.31 6.08
CA LEU A 58 11.29 1.88 7.01
C LEU A 58 12.05 0.80 7.78
N TYR A 59 11.36 -0.24 8.26
CA TYR A 59 12.00 -1.35 8.96
C TYR A 59 12.99 -2.11 8.07
N SER A 60 12.65 -2.30 6.79
CA SER A 60 13.55 -2.95 5.83
C SER A 60 14.81 -2.10 5.61
N GLU A 61 14.65 -0.78 5.43
CA GLU A 61 15.79 0.13 5.29
C GLU A 61 16.69 0.11 6.51
N LEU A 62 16.10 0.27 7.70
CA LEU A 62 16.88 0.34 8.94
C LEU A 62 17.71 -0.93 9.16
N GLN A 63 17.20 -2.09 8.74
CA GLN A 63 17.95 -3.35 8.82
C GLN A 63 19.15 -3.36 7.87
N ASP A 64 19.00 -2.88 6.64
CA ASP A 64 20.11 -2.83 5.69
C ASP A 64 21.17 -1.80 6.14
N LEU A 65 20.71 -0.64 6.60
CA LEU A 65 21.56 0.38 7.19
C LEU A 65 22.34 -0.16 8.38
N GLU A 66 21.71 -0.88 9.32
CA GLU A 66 22.37 -1.50 10.48
C GLU A 66 23.54 -2.42 10.05
N VAL A 67 23.34 -3.21 8.99
CA VAL A 67 24.40 -4.06 8.43
C VAL A 67 25.55 -3.22 7.87
N MET A 68 25.25 -2.11 7.19
CA MET A 68 26.27 -1.22 6.63
C MET A 68 27.06 -0.45 7.71
N VAL A 69 26.41 -0.03 8.81
CA VAL A 69 27.13 0.57 9.96
C VAL A 69 28.06 -0.43 10.60
N SER A 70 27.54 -1.63 10.87
CA SER A 70 28.26 -2.65 11.62
C SER A 70 29.47 -3.17 10.86
N SER A 71 29.40 -3.16 9.51
CA SER A 71 30.52 -3.50 8.64
C SER A 71 31.47 -2.34 8.40
N GLY A 72 31.09 -1.11 8.74
CA GLY A 72 31.83 0.12 8.50
C GLY A 72 32.02 0.36 7.00
N SER A 73 31.09 1.07 6.35
CA SER A 73 31.23 1.38 4.92
C SER A 73 32.50 2.18 4.61
N TYR A 74 33.45 1.53 3.95
CA TYR A 74 34.73 2.11 3.52
C TYR A 74 34.94 1.91 2.02
N ASP A 75 35.30 2.97 1.31
CA ASP A 75 35.76 2.84 -0.07
C ASP A 75 37.28 2.63 -0.08
N SER A 76 37.66 1.41 -0.46
CA SER A 76 39.07 1.01 -0.56
C SER A 76 39.84 1.78 -1.63
N ALA A 77 39.17 2.34 -2.65
CA ALA A 77 39.81 3.06 -3.73
C ALA A 77 40.21 4.48 -3.32
N THR A 78 39.39 5.14 -2.49
CA THR A 78 39.59 6.52 -2.04
C THR A 78 40.14 6.62 -0.61
N SER A 79 40.16 5.51 0.15
CA SER A 79 40.48 5.48 1.58
C SER A 79 39.58 6.41 2.41
N GLN A 80 38.35 6.62 1.95
CA GLN A 80 37.35 7.44 2.61
C GLN A 80 36.33 6.56 3.34
N MET A 81 35.96 7.02 4.53
CA MET A 81 34.88 6.44 5.31
C MET A 81 33.58 7.17 4.97
N TYR A 82 32.48 6.44 4.91
CA TYR A 82 31.17 7.02 4.63
C TYR A 82 30.28 6.99 5.87
N CYS A 83 29.48 8.03 5.97
CA CYS A 83 28.33 8.12 6.84
C CYS A 83 27.09 7.68 6.06
N TRP A 84 26.17 7.04 6.77
CA TRP A 84 24.90 6.57 6.22
C TRP A 84 23.76 7.29 6.94
N GLY A 85 22.65 7.51 6.25
CA GLY A 85 21.47 8.11 6.85
C GLY A 85 20.23 7.86 6.01
N LEU A 86 19.08 8.16 6.61
CA LEU A 86 17.77 7.96 6.01
C LEU A 86 16.96 9.23 6.13
N PHE A 87 16.28 9.56 5.03
CA PHE A 87 15.41 10.71 4.90
C PHE A 87 14.00 10.22 4.59
N LEU A 88 13.02 10.82 5.28
CA LEU A 88 11.60 10.59 5.01
C LEU A 88 11.01 11.84 4.38
N ASP A 89 10.29 11.67 3.28
CA ASP A 89 9.56 12.74 2.60
C ASP A 89 8.12 12.30 2.26
N ASP A 90 7.37 13.17 1.57
CA ASP A 90 6.02 12.85 1.10
C ASP A 90 5.99 11.76 0.01
N SER A 91 7.14 11.45 -0.59
CA SER A 91 7.34 10.44 -1.64
C SER A 91 7.62 9.06 -1.07
N GLY A 92 8.23 8.97 0.11
CA GLY A 92 8.68 7.74 0.74
C GLY A 92 9.93 7.93 1.58
N ILE A 93 10.85 6.99 1.42
CA ILE A 93 12.07 6.85 2.21
C ILE A 93 13.25 6.82 1.24
N GLU A 94 14.26 7.63 1.49
CA GLU A 94 15.49 7.67 0.70
C GLU A 94 16.71 7.45 1.58
N GLU A 95 17.57 6.53 1.12
CA GLU A 95 18.91 6.32 1.67
C GLU A 95 19.88 7.39 1.19
N VAL A 96 20.78 7.79 2.07
CA VAL A 96 21.76 8.84 1.79
C VAL A 96 23.11 8.48 2.35
N TYR A 97 24.14 8.77 1.55
CA TYR A 97 25.53 8.56 1.87
C TYR A 97 26.28 9.90 1.78
N THR A 98 27.02 10.23 2.83
CA THR A 98 27.91 11.41 2.85
C THR A 98 29.31 10.99 3.27
N VAL A 99 30.31 11.70 2.79
CA VAL A 99 31.71 11.42 3.15
C VAL A 99 31.92 11.83 4.61
N TYR A 100 32.60 10.99 5.38
CA TYR A 100 33.03 11.35 6.72
C TYR A 100 34.16 12.39 6.64
N ASP A 101 33.91 13.59 7.17
CA ASP A 101 34.89 14.69 7.23
C ASP A 101 34.79 15.38 8.59
N ASP A 102 35.57 14.88 9.57
CA ASP A 102 35.49 15.27 10.99
C ASP A 102 34.09 15.12 11.64
N GLY A 103 33.24 14.29 11.03
CA GLY A 103 31.87 14.00 11.45
C GLY A 103 30.96 13.77 10.25
N CYS A 104 29.72 13.39 10.52
CA CYS A 104 28.68 13.25 9.50
C CYS A 104 27.83 14.53 9.43
N ASP A 105 27.98 15.30 8.35
CA ASP A 105 27.14 16.45 8.06
C ASP A 105 26.04 16.08 7.05
N TYR A 106 24.79 16.17 7.48
CA TYR A 106 23.59 15.90 6.68
C TYR A 106 22.83 17.18 6.28
N SER A 107 23.36 18.36 6.62
CA SER A 107 22.70 19.67 6.44
C SER A 107 22.44 20.03 4.97
N ASN A 108 23.18 19.41 4.05
CA ASN A 108 23.02 19.58 2.60
C ASN A 108 21.94 18.67 1.99
N VAL A 109 21.35 17.76 2.78
CA VAL A 109 20.34 16.79 2.34
C VAL A 109 18.97 17.04 3.01
N THR A 110 18.85 18.02 3.90
CA THR A 110 17.55 18.41 4.47
C THR A 110 16.67 19.13 3.44
N THR A 111 15.62 18.46 2.97
CA THR A 111 14.46 19.10 2.35
C THR A 111 13.43 19.39 3.44
N ALA A 112 12.75 20.55 3.39
CA ALA A 112 11.83 20.97 4.45
C ALA A 112 10.73 19.92 4.71
N GLY A 113 10.80 19.26 5.87
CA GLY A 113 9.87 18.19 6.26
C GLY A 113 10.51 16.83 6.58
N SER A 114 11.83 16.67 6.44
CA SER A 114 12.52 15.41 6.74
C SER A 114 12.78 15.19 8.23
N VAL A 115 12.76 13.91 8.64
CA VAL A 115 13.33 13.43 9.90
C VAL A 115 14.61 12.70 9.55
N ASP A 116 15.74 13.17 10.04
CA ASP A 116 17.04 12.61 9.72
C ASP A 116 17.43 11.54 10.75
N LEU A 117 17.71 10.33 10.28
CA LEU A 117 18.23 9.24 11.08
C LEU A 117 19.56 8.79 10.48
N GLY A 118 20.68 9.04 11.16
CA GLY A 118 22.00 8.59 10.71
C GLY A 118 22.89 8.26 11.90
N ALA A 119 23.86 7.37 11.70
CA ALA A 119 24.91 7.17 12.68
C ALA A 119 26.28 7.48 12.09
N ASP A 120 27.12 7.97 12.99
CA ASP A 120 28.51 8.22 12.72
C ASP A 120 29.31 6.93 12.86
N THR A 121 30.04 6.57 11.80
CA THR A 121 30.98 5.45 11.78
C THR A 121 32.23 5.73 12.64
N SER A 122 32.37 6.94 13.20
CA SER A 122 33.37 7.26 14.23
C SER A 122 33.19 6.47 15.54
N ALA A 123 32.04 5.83 15.74
CA ALA A 123 31.89 4.76 16.72
C ALA A 123 32.50 3.46 16.18
N ALA A 124 33.82 3.46 15.96
CA ALA A 124 34.60 2.24 15.99
C ALA A 124 34.32 1.57 17.35
N PHE A 125 33.62 0.44 17.32
CA PHE A 125 33.67 -0.51 18.42
C PHE A 125 35.14 -0.79 18.71
N SER A 126 35.65 -0.26 19.83
CA SER A 126 36.91 -0.73 20.41
C SER A 126 36.71 -2.12 21.00
#